data_AF-A0A9P5R6X3-F1
#
_entry.id   AF-A0A9P5R6X3-F1
#
_cell.length_a   1.000
_cell.length_b   1.000
_cell.length_c   1.000
_cell.angle_alpha   90.00
_cell.angle_beta   90.00
_cell.angle_gamma   90.00
#
_symmetry.space_group_name_H-M   'P 1'
#
loop_
_entity.id
_entity.type
_entity.pdbx_description
1 polymer ?
#
loop_
_entity_poly.entity_id
_entity_poly.type
_entity_poly.pdbx_seq_one_letter_code
_entity_poly.pdbx_strand_id
1 'polypeptide(L)'
;MGKGFDLSDVMGKDLKDLLETGFARKNLPVTVSAIINDTSRTPTSRPQPRSAVILATGTNATYIQRASEVSKYNGPACDQMIFNSEWDAMGKASYLPQTKYDKEIDAVSLVPGFQEFERWFQILRLALVDLIEQKAIFESSLNGEIPESLRPAKAFKTLFMSTIESDSSADHQAVDKVFKASFGVEGLTSEDRTKVFTLSHAIGQRSAAMTAAACAALLLKANGGSVQLDAPNEITTIRINGSVFEKYPQFSQK
;
A
#
# COMPACT_ATOMS: atom_id res chain seq x y z
N MET A 1 14.93 -10.01 3.11
CA MET A 1 14.80 -9.14 1.91
C MET A 1 13.35 -8.71 1.80
N GLY A 2 13.07 -7.54 1.18
CA GLY A 2 11.69 -7.07 0.97
C GLY A 2 10.85 -8.08 0.20
N LYS A 3 9.53 -8.06 0.38
CA LYS A 3 8.54 -8.90 -0.34
C LYS A 3 8.70 -10.43 -0.21
N GLY A 4 9.42 -10.92 0.81
CA GLY A 4 9.47 -12.36 1.15
C GLY A 4 10.41 -13.21 0.31
N PHE A 5 11.36 -12.60 -0.41
CA PHE A 5 12.40 -13.33 -1.13
C PHE A 5 13.42 -13.96 -0.16
N ASP A 6 13.72 -15.24 -0.40
CA ASP A 6 14.81 -15.99 0.23
C ASP A 6 15.71 -16.56 -0.88
N LEU A 7 16.80 -15.85 -1.16
CA LEU A 7 17.76 -16.20 -2.21
C LEU A 7 19.14 -16.34 -1.59
N SER A 8 19.75 -17.53 -1.73
CA SER A 8 21.14 -17.75 -1.37
C SER A 8 22.08 -17.06 -2.37
N ASP A 9 23.27 -16.67 -1.90
CA ASP A 9 24.35 -16.15 -2.74
C ASP A 9 24.04 -14.88 -3.55
N VAL A 10 23.04 -14.08 -3.16
CA VAL A 10 22.74 -12.78 -3.78
C VAL A 10 23.19 -11.61 -2.90
N MET A 11 23.15 -11.78 -1.58
CA MET A 11 23.45 -10.71 -0.64
C MET A 11 24.89 -10.20 -0.81
N GLY A 12 25.05 -8.88 -0.92
CA GLY A 12 26.34 -8.21 -1.06
C GLY A 12 26.95 -8.25 -2.47
N LYS A 13 26.29 -8.87 -3.45
CA LYS A 13 26.74 -8.89 -4.85
C LYS A 13 26.07 -7.77 -5.66
N ASP A 14 26.78 -7.27 -6.67
CA ASP A 14 26.21 -6.33 -7.62
C ASP A 14 25.22 -7.04 -8.56
N LEU A 15 23.99 -6.52 -8.59
CA LEU A 15 22.93 -7.08 -9.44
C LEU A 15 23.26 -6.98 -10.93
N LYS A 16 24.02 -5.96 -11.36
CA LYS A 16 24.46 -5.80 -12.74
C LYS A 16 25.30 -7.00 -13.16
N ASP A 17 26.30 -7.34 -12.36
CA ASP A 17 27.21 -8.45 -12.63
C ASP A 17 26.46 -9.79 -12.66
N LEU A 18 25.54 -9.99 -11.71
CA LEU A 18 24.70 -11.19 -11.66
C LEU A 18 23.85 -11.36 -12.94
N LEU A 19 23.22 -10.27 -13.41
CA LEU A 19 22.40 -10.26 -14.62
C LEU A 19 23.23 -10.47 -15.89
N GLU A 20 24.31 -9.72 -16.06
CA GLU A 20 25.19 -9.81 -17.23
C GLU A 20 25.86 -11.19 -17.32
N THR A 21 26.30 -11.76 -16.19
CA THR A 21 26.78 -13.16 -16.16
C THR A 21 25.69 -14.13 -16.62
N GLY A 22 24.43 -13.89 -16.23
CA GLY A 22 23.28 -14.67 -16.69
C GLY A 22 23.05 -14.60 -18.19
N PHE A 23 23.09 -13.39 -18.77
CA PHE A 23 22.95 -13.17 -20.21
C PHE A 23 24.11 -13.79 -21.00
N ALA A 24 25.34 -13.65 -20.52
CA ALA A 24 26.53 -14.25 -21.12
C ALA A 24 26.44 -15.78 -21.21
N ARG A 25 25.95 -16.46 -20.15
CA ARG A 25 25.72 -17.93 -20.18
C ARG A 25 24.73 -18.38 -21.25
N LYS A 26 23.89 -17.47 -21.76
CA LYS A 26 22.91 -17.73 -22.82
C LYS A 26 23.33 -17.15 -24.16
N ASN A 27 24.57 -16.65 -24.29
CA ASN A 27 25.08 -15.94 -25.47
C ASN A 27 24.17 -14.78 -25.90
N LEU A 28 23.55 -14.09 -24.93
CA LEU A 28 22.70 -12.92 -25.19
C LEU A 28 23.55 -11.64 -25.14
N PRO A 29 23.58 -10.83 -26.21
CA PRO A 29 24.35 -9.59 -26.26
C PRO A 29 23.60 -8.46 -25.54
N VAL A 30 23.43 -8.58 -24.23
CA VAL A 30 22.69 -7.63 -23.38
C VAL A 30 23.63 -7.00 -22.37
N THR A 31 23.61 -5.67 -22.31
CA THR A 31 24.34 -4.87 -21.32
C THR A 31 23.34 -4.17 -20.40
N VAL A 32 23.60 -4.23 -19.10
CA VAL A 32 22.76 -3.61 -18.07
C VAL A 32 23.26 -2.19 -17.82
N SER A 33 22.62 -1.22 -18.48
CA SER A 33 23.01 0.20 -18.38
C SER A 33 22.49 0.90 -17.12
N ALA A 34 21.38 0.43 -16.55
CA ALA A 34 20.80 1.02 -15.34
C ALA A 34 19.95 0.01 -14.58
N ILE A 35 19.95 0.13 -13.26
CA ILE A 35 19.03 -0.56 -12.35
C ILE A 35 18.24 0.52 -11.62
N ILE A 36 16.92 0.45 -11.73
CA ILE A 36 16.01 1.47 -11.19
C ILE A 36 14.90 0.81 -10.38
N ASN A 37 14.48 1.48 -9.31
CA ASN A 37 13.27 1.14 -8.59
C ASN A 37 12.03 1.44 -9.46
N ASP A 38 10.97 0.64 -9.33
CA ASP A 38 9.74 0.75 -10.12
C ASP A 38 9.10 2.15 -10.03
N THR A 39 9.14 2.73 -8.84
CA THR A 39 8.60 4.06 -8.55
C THR A 39 9.42 5.16 -9.22
N SER A 40 10.71 4.91 -9.48
CA SER A 40 11.66 5.87 -10.09
C SER A 40 11.52 5.99 -11.60
N ARG A 41 10.76 5.09 -12.25
CA ARG A 41 10.41 5.21 -13.69
C ARG A 41 9.45 6.36 -13.97
N THR A 42 8.74 6.82 -12.96
CA THR A 42 7.54 7.63 -13.08
C THR A 42 7.81 9.15 -13.18
N PRO A 43 8.86 9.73 -12.54
CA PRO A 43 9.17 11.17 -12.61
C PRO A 43 9.76 11.69 -13.94
N THR A 44 9.98 10.85 -14.94
CA THR A 44 10.64 11.25 -16.20
C THR A 44 9.68 11.55 -17.36
N SER A 45 8.36 11.37 -17.17
CA SER A 45 7.33 11.73 -18.16
C SER A 45 7.14 13.24 -18.30
N ARG A 46 6.66 13.74 -19.46
CA ARG A 46 6.28 15.16 -19.67
C ARG A 46 4.76 15.33 -19.71
N PRO A 47 4.15 16.31 -19.00
CA PRO A 47 4.77 17.23 -18.04
C PRO A 47 5.35 16.49 -16.83
N GLN A 48 6.43 17.03 -16.26
CA GLN A 48 7.22 16.34 -15.24
C GLN A 48 6.53 16.40 -13.88
N PRO A 49 6.10 15.25 -13.29
CA PRO A 49 5.51 15.26 -11.97
C PRO A 49 6.58 15.51 -10.91
N ARG A 50 6.21 16.20 -9.83
CA ARG A 50 7.14 16.52 -8.72
C ARG A 50 7.45 15.29 -7.88
N SER A 51 6.48 14.39 -7.80
CA SER A 51 6.62 13.09 -7.15
C SER A 51 5.83 12.01 -7.89
N ALA A 52 6.20 10.78 -7.59
CA ALA A 52 5.49 9.60 -8.05
C ALA A 52 5.25 8.63 -6.90
N VAL A 53 4.12 7.95 -6.92
CA VAL A 53 3.68 7.04 -5.86
C VAL A 53 3.18 5.75 -6.47
N ILE A 54 3.55 4.63 -5.86
CA ILE A 54 2.95 3.31 -6.10
C ILE A 54 2.05 2.97 -4.91
N LEU A 55 0.81 2.57 -5.18
CA LEU A 55 -0.19 2.11 -4.21
C LEU A 55 -0.80 0.78 -4.68
N ALA A 56 -0.22 -0.33 -4.22
CA ALA A 56 -0.65 -1.67 -4.55
C ALA A 56 -0.58 -2.56 -3.30
N THR A 57 -0.17 -3.82 -3.45
CA THR A 57 0.13 -4.69 -2.29
C THR A 57 1.24 -4.12 -1.40
N GLY A 58 2.14 -3.34 -1.98
CA GLY A 58 3.06 -2.47 -1.26
C GLY A 58 2.91 -1.02 -1.72
N THR A 59 3.59 -0.10 -1.06
CA THR A 59 3.62 1.30 -1.44
C THR A 59 5.01 1.88 -1.38
N ASN A 60 5.35 2.72 -2.33
CA ASN A 60 6.60 3.46 -2.33
C ASN A 60 6.38 4.82 -3.00
N ALA A 61 7.29 5.76 -2.77
CA ALA A 61 7.28 7.04 -3.44
C ALA A 61 8.67 7.47 -3.92
N THR A 62 8.67 8.31 -4.94
CA THR A 62 9.86 9.04 -5.37
C THR A 62 9.54 10.51 -5.55
N TYR A 63 10.56 11.35 -5.44
CA TYR A 63 10.43 12.78 -5.67
C TYR A 63 11.75 13.34 -6.20
N ILE A 64 11.68 14.53 -6.81
CA ILE A 64 12.87 15.22 -7.31
C ILE A 64 13.34 16.24 -6.27
N GLN A 65 14.61 16.16 -5.89
CA GLN A 65 15.25 17.12 -4.96
C GLN A 65 16.45 17.80 -5.64
N ARG A 66 16.80 19.01 -5.18
CA ARG A 66 18.07 19.65 -5.56
C ARG A 66 19.23 18.84 -4.98
N ALA A 67 20.23 18.54 -5.80
CA ALA A 67 21.38 17.77 -5.34
C ALA A 67 22.16 18.48 -4.23
N SER A 68 22.15 19.82 -4.21
CA SER A 68 22.77 20.63 -3.16
C SER A 68 22.17 20.42 -1.76
N GLU A 69 20.95 19.90 -1.65
CA GLU A 69 20.30 19.58 -0.38
C GLU A 69 20.61 18.14 0.11
N VAL A 70 21.42 17.39 -0.64
CA VAL A 70 21.78 16.00 -0.35
C VAL A 70 23.18 15.96 0.28
N SER A 71 23.24 16.09 1.60
CA SER A 71 24.52 16.09 2.32
C SER A 71 25.34 14.82 2.16
N LYS A 72 24.70 13.67 1.87
CA LYS A 72 25.37 12.38 1.67
C LYS A 72 25.94 12.16 0.26
N TYR A 73 25.64 13.03 -0.70
CA TYR A 73 26.05 12.82 -2.09
C TYR A 73 27.45 13.38 -2.34
N ASN A 74 28.33 12.52 -2.85
CA ASN A 74 29.73 12.84 -3.18
C ASN A 74 30.09 12.48 -4.64
N GLY A 75 29.08 12.31 -5.49
CA GLY A 75 29.26 11.98 -6.91
C GLY A 75 29.47 13.21 -7.80
N PRO A 76 29.41 13.02 -9.13
CA PRO A 76 29.54 14.10 -10.11
C PRO A 76 28.52 15.23 -9.89
N ALA A 77 28.89 16.45 -10.26
CA ALA A 77 27.99 17.60 -10.18
C ALA A 77 26.70 17.32 -10.96
N CYS A 78 25.56 17.53 -10.29
CA CYS A 78 24.23 17.48 -10.87
C CYS A 78 23.35 18.52 -10.19
N ASP A 79 22.34 19.05 -10.88
CA ASP A 79 21.45 20.05 -10.31
C ASP A 79 20.31 19.41 -9.50
N GLN A 80 19.81 18.29 -10.01
CA GLN A 80 18.65 17.58 -9.48
C GLN A 80 18.91 16.08 -9.38
N MET A 81 18.26 15.45 -8.42
CA MET A 81 18.35 14.02 -8.14
C MET A 81 16.97 13.44 -7.87
N ILE A 82 16.70 12.27 -8.45
CA ILE A 82 15.51 11.48 -8.11
C ILE A 82 15.82 10.74 -6.81
N PHE A 83 15.00 10.99 -5.80
CA PHE A 83 15.03 10.27 -4.53
C PHE A 83 13.98 9.18 -4.54
N ASN A 84 14.43 7.94 -4.34
CA ASN A 84 13.59 6.84 -3.91
C ASN A 84 13.48 6.88 -2.39
N SER A 85 12.28 7.11 -1.86
CA SER A 85 12.10 7.29 -0.42
C SER A 85 12.05 5.95 0.33
N GLU A 86 11.59 4.86 -0.32
CA GLU A 86 11.22 3.61 0.36
C GLU A 86 10.40 3.94 1.62
N TRP A 87 9.39 4.81 1.45
CA TRP A 87 8.68 5.44 2.57
C TRP A 87 7.92 4.43 3.45
N ASP A 88 7.64 3.25 2.91
CA ASP A 88 7.03 2.11 3.57
C ASP A 88 7.96 1.56 4.63
N ALA A 89 9.25 1.45 4.31
CA ALA A 89 10.28 1.03 5.24
C ALA A 89 10.60 2.12 6.29
N MET A 90 10.30 3.39 5.99
CA MET A 90 10.54 4.50 6.91
C MET A 90 9.39 4.77 7.88
N GLY A 91 8.16 4.34 7.55
CA GLY A 91 6.96 4.48 8.38
C GLY A 91 7.11 3.79 9.74
N LYS A 92 7.28 4.57 10.81
CA LYS A 92 7.35 4.09 12.19
C LYS A 92 5.98 4.20 12.88
N ALA A 93 5.63 3.19 13.66
CA ALA A 93 4.51 3.15 14.59
C ALA A 93 4.22 4.48 15.31
N SER A 94 5.27 5.18 15.76
CA SER A 94 5.18 6.37 16.62
C SER A 94 4.35 7.53 16.06
N TYR A 95 4.15 7.60 14.75
CA TYR A 95 3.39 8.68 14.10
C TYR A 95 2.25 8.16 13.22
N LEU A 96 1.97 6.85 13.25
CA LEU A 96 0.81 6.27 12.59
C LEU A 96 -0.32 6.08 13.61
N PRO A 97 -1.58 6.36 13.26
CA PRO A 97 -2.71 6.06 14.13
C PRO A 97 -2.93 4.54 14.16
N GLN A 98 -2.21 3.84 15.04
CA GLN A 98 -2.27 2.38 15.17
C GLN A 98 -3.43 1.93 16.07
N THR A 99 -4.18 0.96 15.58
CA THR A 99 -5.16 0.18 16.34
C THR A 99 -4.52 -1.06 16.94
N LYS A 100 -5.26 -1.80 17.78
CA LYS A 100 -4.82 -3.13 18.26
C LYS A 100 -4.53 -4.10 17.10
N TYR A 101 -5.29 -4.00 16.00
CA TYR A 101 -5.15 -4.87 14.84
C TYR A 101 -3.88 -4.60 14.04
N ASP A 102 -3.47 -3.33 13.93
CA ASP A 102 -2.22 -2.98 13.26
C ASP A 102 -1.02 -3.60 14.00
N LYS A 103 -1.04 -3.51 15.34
CA LYS A 103 0.00 -4.08 16.21
C LYS A 103 0.06 -5.60 16.13
N GLU A 104 -1.10 -6.25 16.06
CA GLU A 104 -1.16 -7.71 15.92
C GLU A 104 -0.58 -8.19 14.59
N ILE A 105 -0.92 -7.52 13.49
CA ILE A 105 -0.35 -7.81 12.16
C ILE A 105 1.15 -7.60 12.15
N ASP A 106 1.64 -6.55 12.81
CA ASP A 106 3.07 -6.28 12.90
C ASP A 106 3.81 -7.36 13.68
N ALA A 107 3.29 -7.74 14.85
CA ALA A 107 3.90 -8.70 15.76
C ALA A 107 4.11 -10.10 15.14
N VAL A 108 3.21 -10.53 14.24
CA VAL A 108 3.29 -11.85 13.58
C VAL A 108 3.98 -11.83 12.22
N SER A 109 4.52 -10.68 11.82
CA SER A 109 5.20 -10.55 10.53
C SER A 109 6.63 -11.05 10.55
N LEU A 110 7.20 -11.27 9.36
CA LEU A 110 8.58 -11.77 9.21
C LEU A 110 9.61 -10.87 9.91
N VAL A 111 9.37 -9.56 9.90
CA VAL A 111 10.21 -8.55 10.54
C VAL A 111 9.28 -7.54 11.21
N PRO A 112 8.98 -7.71 12.51
CA PRO A 112 8.20 -6.73 13.27
C PRO A 112 8.85 -5.34 13.24
N GLY A 113 8.03 -4.29 13.14
CA GLY A 113 8.45 -2.90 13.01
C GLY A 113 8.93 -2.50 11.60
N PHE A 114 8.75 -3.37 10.60
CA PHE A 114 9.16 -3.11 9.21
C PHE A 114 7.94 -3.07 8.28
N GLN A 115 7.84 -2.03 7.43
CA GLN A 115 6.75 -1.87 6.45
C GLN A 115 5.35 -1.78 7.08
N GLU A 116 5.24 -1.09 8.22
CA GLU A 116 3.96 -0.88 8.90
C GLU A 116 2.95 -0.08 8.05
N PHE A 117 3.46 0.74 7.13
CA PHE A 117 2.66 1.60 6.25
C PHE A 117 1.98 0.84 5.09
N GLU A 118 2.31 -0.43 4.82
CA GLU A 118 1.76 -1.19 3.67
C GLU A 118 0.53 -2.06 4.03
N ARG A 119 0.15 -2.14 5.30
CA ARG A 119 -0.68 -3.26 5.81
C ARG A 119 -2.12 -2.89 6.15
N TRP A 120 -2.60 -1.72 5.74
CA TRP A 120 -3.86 -1.17 6.22
C TRP A 120 -5.09 -2.03 5.92
N PHE A 121 -5.19 -2.59 4.71
CA PHE A 121 -6.35 -3.39 4.32
C PHE A 121 -6.42 -4.73 5.07
N GLN A 122 -5.32 -5.18 5.68
CA GLN A 122 -5.26 -6.47 6.38
C GLN A 122 -5.96 -6.43 7.75
N ILE A 123 -6.22 -5.23 8.30
CA ILE A 123 -6.90 -5.08 9.60
C ILE A 123 -8.36 -5.50 9.55
N LEU A 124 -9.01 -5.47 8.38
CA LEU A 124 -10.44 -5.80 8.26
C LEU A 124 -10.70 -7.24 8.72
N ARG A 125 -9.84 -8.19 8.32
CA ARG A 125 -10.00 -9.60 8.72
C ARG A 125 -9.97 -9.75 10.25
N LEU A 126 -9.02 -9.09 10.91
CA LEU A 126 -8.91 -9.16 12.38
C LEU A 126 -10.09 -8.50 13.08
N ALA A 127 -10.53 -7.33 12.59
CA ALA A 127 -11.69 -6.66 13.12
C ALA A 127 -12.97 -7.50 12.96
N LEU A 128 -13.16 -8.17 11.82
CA LEU A 128 -14.28 -9.08 11.60
C LEU A 128 -14.24 -10.27 12.57
N VAL A 129 -13.07 -10.89 12.76
CA VAL A 129 -12.90 -12.01 13.70
C VAL A 129 -13.24 -11.59 15.12
N ASP A 130 -12.67 -10.47 15.59
CA ASP A 130 -12.93 -9.92 16.92
C ASP A 130 -14.42 -9.63 17.14
N LEU A 131 -15.11 -9.08 16.13
CA LEU A 131 -16.54 -8.79 16.21
C LEU A 131 -17.41 -10.07 16.18
N ILE A 132 -17.01 -11.11 15.44
CA ILE A 132 -17.71 -12.40 15.43
C ILE A 132 -17.58 -13.07 16.80
N GLU A 133 -16.36 -13.15 17.36
CA GLU A 133 -16.12 -13.77 18.67
C GLU A 133 -16.92 -13.08 19.79
N GLN A 134 -17.07 -11.76 19.70
CA GLN A 134 -17.89 -10.96 20.61
C GLN A 134 -19.40 -11.03 20.34
N LYS A 135 -19.83 -11.77 19.29
CA LYS A 135 -21.22 -11.85 18.82
C LYS A 135 -21.81 -10.49 18.44
N ALA A 136 -20.97 -9.52 18.07
CA ALA A 136 -21.39 -8.19 17.64
C ALA A 136 -21.86 -8.16 16.18
N ILE A 137 -21.44 -9.15 15.39
CA ILE A 137 -21.90 -9.44 14.03
C ILE A 137 -22.14 -10.94 13.86
N PHE A 138 -23.04 -11.29 12.94
CA PHE A 138 -23.33 -12.66 12.52
C PHE A 138 -23.78 -13.60 13.64
N GLU A 139 -24.37 -13.07 14.73
CA GLU A 139 -24.79 -13.89 15.88
C GLU A 139 -25.74 -15.02 15.48
N SER A 140 -26.72 -14.73 14.60
CA SER A 140 -27.68 -15.72 14.11
C SER A 140 -27.07 -16.81 13.24
N SER A 141 -25.97 -16.51 12.55
CA SER A 141 -25.35 -17.39 11.55
C SER A 141 -24.15 -18.17 12.09
N LEU A 142 -23.40 -17.56 13.03
CA LEU A 142 -22.13 -18.08 13.54
C LEU A 142 -22.11 -18.22 15.06
N ASN A 143 -22.92 -17.44 15.81
CA ASN A 143 -23.00 -17.49 17.27
C ASN A 143 -21.64 -17.46 18.00
N GLY A 144 -20.66 -16.72 17.47
CA GLY A 144 -19.30 -16.63 18.02
C GLY A 144 -18.27 -17.54 17.36
N GLU A 145 -18.68 -18.45 16.48
CA GLU A 145 -17.77 -19.39 15.81
C GLU A 145 -17.11 -18.75 14.58
N ILE A 146 -15.78 -18.82 14.52
CA ILE A 146 -15.01 -18.28 13.40
C ILE A 146 -14.90 -19.33 12.30
N PRO A 147 -15.34 -19.03 11.05
CA PRO A 147 -15.16 -19.94 9.93
C PRO A 147 -13.68 -20.25 9.70
N GLU A 148 -13.34 -21.53 9.50
CA GLU A 148 -11.96 -21.96 9.21
C GLU A 148 -11.39 -21.26 7.97
N SER A 149 -12.23 -20.97 6.99
CA SER A 149 -11.91 -20.19 5.78
C SER A 149 -11.50 -18.74 6.06
N LEU A 150 -11.90 -18.17 7.20
CA LEU A 150 -11.58 -16.80 7.63
C LEU A 150 -10.37 -16.74 8.57
N ARG A 151 -9.87 -17.89 9.06
CA ARG A 151 -8.71 -17.94 9.99
C ARG A 151 -7.37 -17.54 9.37
N PRO A 152 -7.02 -17.92 8.12
CA PRO A 152 -5.74 -17.55 7.55
C PRO A 152 -5.53 -16.04 7.48
N ALA A 153 -4.31 -15.56 7.76
CA ALA A 153 -3.99 -14.12 7.83
C ALA A 153 -4.39 -13.33 6.55
N LYS A 154 -4.34 -13.97 5.39
CA LYS A 154 -4.67 -13.37 4.08
C LYS A 154 -6.03 -13.85 3.52
N ALA A 155 -6.90 -14.38 4.38
CA ALA A 155 -8.20 -14.91 3.97
C ALA A 155 -9.11 -13.83 3.38
N PHE A 156 -9.16 -12.64 4.00
CA PHE A 156 -9.95 -11.53 3.51
C PHE A 156 -9.13 -10.65 2.56
N LYS A 157 -9.42 -10.74 1.26
CA LYS A 157 -8.66 -10.06 0.20
C LYS A 157 -9.17 -8.63 0.01
N THR A 158 -8.29 -7.72 -0.42
CA THR A 158 -8.68 -6.34 -0.82
C THR A 158 -9.74 -6.35 -1.92
N LEU A 159 -9.74 -7.36 -2.81
CA LEU A 159 -10.79 -7.55 -3.81
C LEU A 159 -12.20 -7.62 -3.18
N PHE A 160 -12.35 -8.29 -2.04
CA PHE A 160 -13.64 -8.40 -1.35
C PHE A 160 -14.11 -7.04 -0.84
N MET A 161 -13.20 -6.25 -0.27
CA MET A 161 -13.48 -4.86 0.12
C MET A 161 -13.93 -4.03 -1.08
N SER A 162 -13.22 -4.15 -2.21
CA SER A 162 -13.59 -3.46 -3.44
C SER A 162 -14.97 -3.91 -3.96
N THR A 163 -15.30 -5.20 -3.88
CA THR A 163 -16.63 -5.70 -4.25
C THR A 163 -17.73 -5.15 -3.34
N ILE A 164 -17.49 -5.14 -2.02
CA ILE A 164 -18.43 -4.61 -1.02
C ILE A 164 -18.67 -3.11 -1.23
N GLU A 165 -17.60 -2.32 -1.43
CA GLU A 165 -17.72 -0.86 -1.59
C GLU A 165 -18.18 -0.43 -2.99
N SER A 166 -18.14 -1.32 -3.98
CA SER A 166 -18.72 -1.05 -5.30
C SER A 166 -20.24 -1.23 -5.32
N ASP A 167 -20.81 -1.81 -4.28
CA ASP A 167 -22.24 -2.06 -4.19
C ASP A 167 -23.00 -0.78 -3.85
N SER A 168 -23.79 -0.31 -4.81
CA SER A 168 -24.67 0.85 -4.64
C SER A 168 -26.04 0.51 -4.09
N SER A 169 -26.33 -0.77 -3.81
CA SER A 169 -27.59 -1.17 -3.15
C SER A 169 -27.64 -0.63 -1.72
N ALA A 170 -28.84 -0.20 -1.31
CA ALA A 170 -29.07 0.36 0.02
C ALA A 170 -28.90 -0.68 1.14
N ASP A 171 -28.93 -1.98 0.81
CA ASP A 171 -28.86 -3.08 1.76
C ASP A 171 -27.57 -3.90 1.67
N HIS A 172 -26.59 -3.43 0.88
CA HIS A 172 -25.22 -3.95 0.81
C HIS A 172 -25.15 -5.47 0.53
N GLN A 173 -25.94 -5.95 -0.44
CA GLN A 173 -26.04 -7.36 -0.85
C GLN A 173 -24.71 -8.00 -1.26
N ALA A 174 -23.73 -7.21 -1.70
CA ALA A 174 -22.39 -7.69 -2.00
C ALA A 174 -21.70 -8.32 -0.78
N VAL A 175 -22.03 -7.89 0.44
CA VAL A 175 -21.52 -8.52 1.66
C VAL A 175 -21.99 -9.98 1.72
N ASP A 176 -23.29 -10.24 1.56
CA ASP A 176 -23.84 -11.59 1.59
C ASP A 176 -23.22 -12.48 0.50
N LYS A 177 -23.08 -11.96 -0.72
CA LYS A 177 -22.44 -12.68 -1.83
C LYS A 177 -20.99 -13.05 -1.53
N VAL A 178 -20.20 -12.12 -0.98
CA VAL A 178 -18.80 -12.37 -0.60
C VAL A 178 -18.71 -13.43 0.48
N PHE A 179 -19.53 -13.31 1.52
CA PHE A 179 -19.51 -14.21 2.67
C PHE A 179 -19.98 -15.62 2.33
N LYS A 180 -21.06 -15.74 1.54
CA LYS A 180 -21.53 -17.02 1.03
C LYS A 180 -20.49 -17.70 0.15
N ALA A 181 -19.95 -16.99 -0.85
CA ALA A 181 -19.04 -17.58 -1.83
C ALA A 181 -17.65 -17.89 -1.28
N SER A 182 -17.12 -17.07 -0.38
CA SER A 182 -15.73 -17.17 0.09
C SER A 182 -15.59 -17.81 1.46
N PHE A 183 -16.62 -17.72 2.30
CA PHE A 183 -16.56 -18.15 3.69
C PHE A 183 -17.66 -19.16 4.08
N GLY A 184 -18.62 -19.44 3.19
CA GLY A 184 -19.72 -20.39 3.45
C GLY A 184 -20.72 -19.88 4.49
N VAL A 185 -20.75 -18.56 4.75
CA VAL A 185 -21.67 -17.95 5.72
C VAL A 185 -22.89 -17.43 4.96
N GLU A 186 -24.07 -17.91 5.34
CA GLU A 186 -25.36 -17.52 4.75
C GLU A 186 -26.29 -16.97 5.83
N GLY A 187 -27.32 -16.22 5.42
CA GLY A 187 -28.34 -15.73 6.34
C GLY A 187 -27.95 -14.47 7.11
N LEU A 188 -27.10 -13.63 6.51
CA LEU A 188 -26.67 -12.37 7.11
C LEU A 188 -27.85 -11.40 7.24
N THR A 189 -28.01 -10.79 8.41
CA THR A 189 -29.06 -9.79 8.61
C THR A 189 -28.73 -8.49 7.87
N SER A 190 -29.71 -7.60 7.69
CA SER A 190 -29.43 -6.28 7.12
C SER A 190 -28.49 -5.46 8.00
N GLU A 191 -28.57 -5.62 9.31
CA GLU A 191 -27.71 -4.93 10.25
C GLU A 191 -26.25 -5.41 10.13
N ASP A 192 -26.04 -6.72 10.01
CA ASP A 192 -24.70 -7.29 9.81
C ASP A 192 -24.05 -6.75 8.53
N ARG A 193 -24.80 -6.73 7.43
CA ARG A 193 -24.32 -6.22 6.14
C ARG A 193 -23.91 -4.75 6.24
N THR A 194 -24.72 -3.93 6.90
CA THR A 194 -24.39 -2.52 7.16
C THR A 194 -23.13 -2.38 8.01
N LYS A 195 -23.00 -3.12 9.12
CA LYS A 195 -21.81 -3.07 9.98
C LYS A 195 -20.53 -3.41 9.22
N VAL A 196 -20.56 -4.48 8.41
CA VAL A 196 -19.43 -4.91 7.59
C VAL A 196 -19.08 -3.87 6.53
N PHE A 197 -20.08 -3.31 5.83
CA PHE A 197 -19.86 -2.25 4.86
C PHE A 197 -19.24 -1.02 5.51
N THR A 198 -19.80 -0.54 6.64
CA THR A 198 -19.28 0.61 7.38
C THR A 198 -17.83 0.40 7.81
N LEU A 199 -17.51 -0.80 8.32
CA LEU A 199 -16.14 -1.14 8.72
C LEU A 199 -15.19 -1.15 7.51
N SER A 200 -15.57 -1.78 6.39
CA SER A 200 -14.77 -1.77 5.16
C SER A 200 -14.52 -0.32 4.69
N HIS A 201 -15.58 0.49 4.66
CA HIS A 201 -15.52 1.88 4.23
C HIS A 201 -14.60 2.73 5.09
N ALA A 202 -14.69 2.60 6.41
CA ALA A 202 -13.83 3.31 7.36
C ALA A 202 -12.34 2.95 7.20
N ILE A 203 -12.04 1.67 6.92
CA ILE A 203 -10.66 1.22 6.66
C ILE A 203 -10.15 1.77 5.33
N GLY A 204 -11.00 1.79 4.29
CA GLY A 204 -10.70 2.42 3.01
C GLY A 204 -10.41 3.92 3.15
N GLN A 205 -11.23 4.65 3.91
CA GLN A 205 -11.03 6.08 4.19
C GLN A 205 -9.76 6.34 4.99
N ARG A 206 -9.49 5.56 6.04
CA ARG A 206 -8.24 5.63 6.80
C ARG A 206 -7.02 5.46 5.88
N SER A 207 -7.07 4.48 4.99
CA SER A 207 -5.99 4.19 4.03
C SER A 207 -5.75 5.34 3.05
N ALA A 208 -6.82 5.93 2.52
CA ALA A 208 -6.75 7.10 1.64
C ALA A 208 -6.18 8.32 2.37
N ALA A 209 -6.67 8.62 3.59
CA ALA A 209 -6.19 9.74 4.39
C ALA A 209 -4.71 9.63 4.75
N MET A 210 -4.24 8.43 5.13
CA MET A 210 -2.82 8.18 5.41
C MET A 210 -1.95 8.35 4.16
N THR A 211 -2.42 7.86 3.02
CA THR A 211 -1.75 8.08 1.72
C THR A 211 -1.66 9.56 1.38
N ALA A 212 -2.76 10.30 1.51
CA ALA A 212 -2.81 11.72 1.22
C ALA A 212 -1.85 12.52 2.12
N ALA A 213 -1.80 12.18 3.42
CA ALA A 213 -0.87 12.79 4.36
C ALA A 213 0.60 12.52 3.98
N ALA A 214 0.94 11.29 3.57
CA ALA A 214 2.28 10.96 3.10
C ALA A 214 2.65 11.68 1.80
N CYS A 215 1.72 11.77 0.84
CA CYS A 215 1.88 12.57 -0.38
C CYS A 215 2.13 14.04 -0.05
N ALA A 216 1.36 14.63 0.87
CA ALA A 216 1.52 16.02 1.29
C ALA A 216 2.89 16.27 1.96
N ALA A 217 3.32 15.36 2.84
CA ALA A 217 4.65 15.42 3.48
C ALA A 217 5.77 15.33 2.44
N LEU A 218 5.63 14.48 1.43
CA LEU A 218 6.60 14.34 0.35
C LEU A 218 6.68 15.60 -0.51
N LEU A 219 5.54 16.21 -0.84
CA LEU A 219 5.49 17.47 -1.58
C LEU A 219 6.11 18.62 -0.79
N LEU A 220 5.80 18.74 0.50
CA LEU A 220 6.45 19.68 1.40
C LEU A 220 7.97 19.52 1.36
N LYS A 221 8.45 18.27 1.43
CA LYS A 221 9.88 17.98 1.34
C LYS A 221 10.46 18.35 -0.04
N ALA A 222 9.78 18.00 -1.12
CA ALA A 222 10.21 18.28 -2.49
C ALA A 222 10.27 19.78 -2.81
N ASN A 223 9.48 20.60 -2.11
CA ASN A 223 9.38 22.04 -2.30
C ASN A 223 10.13 22.84 -1.21
N GLY A 224 11.11 22.22 -0.53
CA GLY A 224 11.98 22.91 0.42
C GLY A 224 11.28 23.35 1.72
N GLY A 225 10.22 22.65 2.11
CA GLY A 225 9.44 22.94 3.33
C GLY A 225 8.31 23.94 3.14
N SER A 226 8.03 24.38 1.91
CA SER A 226 6.89 25.24 1.59
C SER A 226 5.94 24.55 0.61
N VAL A 227 4.63 24.79 0.73
CA VAL A 227 3.65 24.47 -0.33
C VAL A 227 3.39 25.71 -1.18
N GLN A 228 4.28 26.71 -1.15
CA GLN A 228 4.11 27.87 -2.00
C GLN A 228 4.26 27.43 -3.44
N LEU A 229 3.14 27.53 -4.15
CA LEU A 229 3.11 27.57 -5.59
C LEU A 229 3.71 28.94 -5.96
N ASP A 230 4.79 28.94 -6.75
CA ASP A 230 5.47 30.15 -7.21
C ASP A 230 4.51 31.07 -7.99
N ALA A 231 3.40 30.50 -8.51
CA ALA A 231 2.31 31.23 -9.14
C ALA A 231 0.91 30.73 -8.68
N PRO A 232 -0.12 31.60 -8.67
CA PRO A 232 -1.51 31.24 -8.31
C PRO A 232 -2.12 30.10 -9.12
N ASN A 233 -1.57 29.80 -10.29
CA ASN A 233 -2.03 28.77 -11.22
C ASN A 233 -1.00 27.64 -11.41
N GLU A 234 0.05 27.57 -10.58
CA GLU A 234 1.01 26.47 -10.68
C GLU A 234 0.36 25.17 -10.23
N ILE A 235 0.45 24.14 -11.06
CA ILE A 235 -0.12 22.83 -10.78
C ILE A 235 1.03 21.89 -10.39
N THR A 236 1.10 21.52 -9.12
CA THR A 236 1.96 20.42 -8.69
C THR A 236 1.30 19.10 -9.04
N THR A 237 1.93 18.32 -9.91
CA THR A 237 1.42 16.99 -10.30
C THR A 237 2.10 15.90 -9.49
N ILE A 238 1.29 15.04 -8.86
CA ILE A 238 1.71 13.76 -8.30
C ILE A 238 1.24 12.67 -9.24
N ARG A 239 2.15 11.81 -9.69
CA ARG A 239 1.76 10.66 -10.51
C ARG A 239 1.57 9.44 -9.62
N ILE A 240 0.36 8.93 -9.56
CA ILE A 240 0.01 7.75 -8.75
C ILE A 240 -0.28 6.57 -9.67
N ASN A 241 0.27 5.41 -9.35
CA ASN A 241 -0.01 4.14 -10.03
C ASN A 241 -0.30 3.06 -8.98
N GLY A 242 -0.93 1.96 -9.39
CA GLY A 242 -1.04 0.75 -8.59
C GLY A 242 -2.49 0.36 -8.36
N SER A 243 -2.69 -0.93 -8.08
CA SER A 243 -4.02 -1.53 -8.08
C SER A 243 -4.98 -0.94 -7.04
N VAL A 244 -4.46 -0.42 -5.92
CA VAL A 244 -5.33 0.21 -4.91
C VAL A 244 -5.89 1.51 -5.47
N PHE A 245 -5.03 2.40 -5.98
CA PHE A 245 -5.50 3.67 -6.54
C PHE A 245 -6.39 3.50 -7.77
N GLU A 246 -6.04 2.56 -8.65
CA GLU A 246 -6.73 2.36 -9.93
C GLU A 246 -8.05 1.59 -9.81
N LYS A 247 -8.16 0.66 -8.83
CA LYS A 247 -9.27 -0.31 -8.79
C LYS A 247 -10.08 -0.26 -7.51
N TYR A 248 -9.57 0.32 -6.42
CA TYR A 248 -10.34 0.42 -5.19
C TYR A 248 -11.41 1.52 -5.35
N PRO A 249 -12.69 1.23 -5.05
CA PRO A 249 -13.78 2.16 -5.30
C PRO A 249 -13.56 3.50 -4.63
N GLN A 250 -13.62 4.56 -5.44
CA GLN A 250 -13.56 5.95 -4.99
C GLN A 250 -12.29 6.30 -4.19
N PHE A 251 -11.20 5.54 -4.30
CA PHE A 251 -10.00 5.78 -3.49
C PHE A 251 -9.41 7.17 -3.72
N SER A 252 -9.50 7.72 -4.93
CA SER A 252 -9.06 9.08 -5.25
C SER A 252 -9.96 10.19 -4.67
N GLN A 253 -11.19 9.88 -4.28
CA GLN A 253 -12.18 10.83 -3.74
C GLN A 253 -12.28 10.77 -2.21
N LYS A 254 -11.86 9.66 -1.60
CA LYS A 254 -11.80 9.48 -0.14
C LYS A 254 -10.69 10.33 0.47
#